data_AF-A0AA40WEU4-F1
#
_entry.id   AF-A0AA40WEU4-F1
#
_cell.length_a   1.000
_cell.length_b   1.000
_cell.length_c   1.000
_cell.angle_alpha   90.00
_cell.angle_beta   90.00
_cell.angle_gamma   90.00
#
_symmetry.space_group_name_H-M   'P 1'
#
loop_
_entity.id
_entity.type
_entity.pdbx_description
1 polymer ?
#
loop_
_entity_poly.entity_id
_entity_poly.type
_entity_poly.pdbx_seq_one_letter_code
_entity_poly.pdbx_strand_id
1 'polypeptide(L)'
;FKEYIERKGSKDWSFRTPEGNPNYSKIFSPAFIYNQINGGRDNGSLISDAMRVIVEMGAAPWETMPYNSADYRTRPSQAAIDAASKYKAKEFLRVKTTDITEVKAQLAEGKPVVAGVLVYENFFNLKGNQIYKEGLGKTYGGHAIAIVGYDDSKNAVKFINSWGTDWDDQGYGYIDYRWFIRICQG
;
A
#
# COMPACT_ATOMS: atom_id res chain seq x y z
N PHE A 1 10.66 -0.48 14.94
CA PHE A 1 10.04 0.41 13.94
C PHE A 1 8.67 0.78 14.48
N LYS A 2 8.38 2.07 14.68
CA LYS A 2 7.02 2.53 15.02
C LYS A 2 6.33 2.98 13.74
N GLU A 3 5.11 2.51 13.50
CA GLU A 3 4.28 2.92 12.36
C GLU A 3 4.01 4.44 12.41
N TYR A 4 3.71 5.07 11.28
CA TYR A 4 3.50 6.52 11.20
C TYR A 4 2.46 7.04 12.23
N ILE A 5 1.41 6.26 12.49
CA ILE A 5 0.36 6.61 13.47
C ILE A 5 0.88 6.48 14.91
N GLU A 6 1.67 5.45 15.21
CA GLU A 6 2.33 5.30 16.50
C GLU A 6 3.35 6.42 16.78
N ARG A 7 3.93 7.03 15.73
CA ARG A 7 4.80 8.21 15.86
C ARG A 7 4.01 9.49 16.13
N LYS A 8 2.78 9.61 15.62
CA LYS A 8 1.92 10.79 15.86
C LYS A 8 1.26 10.81 17.24
N GLY A 9 1.37 9.75 18.03
CA GLY A 9 0.89 9.73 19.42
C GLY A 9 -0.63 9.87 19.56
N SER A 10 -1.40 9.68 18.49
CA SER A 10 -2.86 9.70 18.57
C SER A 10 -3.33 8.41 19.24
N LYS A 11 -3.54 8.47 20.56
CA LYS A 11 -4.05 7.35 21.36
C LYS A 11 -5.38 6.77 20.84
N ASP A 12 -6.09 7.53 19.99
CA ASP A 12 -7.44 7.20 19.50
C ASP A 12 -7.50 6.55 18.10
N TRP A 13 -6.35 6.29 17.46
CA TRP A 13 -6.31 5.66 16.14
C TRP A 13 -5.62 4.28 16.20
N SER A 14 -6.39 3.27 16.63
CA SER A 14 -5.97 1.87 16.63
C SER A 14 -6.65 1.11 15.49
N PHE A 15 -5.85 0.36 14.71
CA PHE A 15 -6.34 -0.58 13.70
C PHE A 15 -6.94 -1.86 14.30
N ARG A 16 -6.83 -2.04 15.61
CA ARG A 16 -7.42 -3.16 16.35
C ARG A 16 -8.39 -2.65 17.41
N THR A 17 -9.47 -3.37 17.64
CA THR A 17 -10.36 -3.15 18.80
C THR A 17 -9.65 -3.59 20.09
N PRO A 18 -10.16 -3.23 21.29
CA PRO A 18 -9.61 -3.73 22.55
C PRO A 18 -9.56 -5.27 22.64
N GLU A 19 -10.43 -5.96 21.91
CA GLU A 19 -10.51 -7.42 21.81
C GLU A 19 -9.53 -8.01 20.78
N GLY A 20 -8.74 -7.19 20.08
CA GLY A 20 -7.75 -7.61 19.10
C GLY A 20 -8.27 -7.84 17.68
N ASN A 21 -9.56 -7.60 17.42
CA ASN A 21 -10.16 -7.71 16.09
C ASN A 21 -9.78 -6.51 15.21
N PRO A 22 -9.77 -6.64 13.87
CA PRO A 22 -9.62 -5.48 12.98
C PRO A 22 -10.69 -4.41 13.26
N ASN A 23 -10.27 -3.17 13.40
CA ASN A 23 -11.17 -2.03 13.60
C ASN A 23 -11.58 -1.46 12.23
N TYR A 24 -12.68 -1.96 11.67
CA TYR A 24 -13.16 -1.58 10.34
C TYR A 24 -13.65 -0.12 10.22
N SER A 25 -13.77 0.61 11.32
CA SER A 25 -13.97 2.07 11.31
C SER A 25 -12.68 2.87 11.06
N LYS A 26 -11.51 2.22 11.24
CA LYS A 26 -10.17 2.83 11.12
C LYS A 26 -9.32 2.20 10.02
N ILE A 27 -9.83 1.16 9.37
CA ILE A 27 -9.25 0.52 8.19
C ILE A 27 -10.05 0.98 6.98
N PHE A 28 -9.38 1.42 5.92
CA PHE A 28 -10.05 1.92 4.72
C PHE A 28 -10.41 0.79 3.76
N SER A 29 -11.52 0.97 3.04
CA SER A 29 -12.02 0.04 2.03
C SER A 29 -11.20 0.12 0.74
N PRO A 30 -10.52 -0.97 0.32
CA PRO A 30 -9.94 -1.02 -1.01
C PRO A 30 -11.02 -1.05 -2.11
N ALA A 31 -12.20 -1.62 -1.84
CA ALA A 31 -13.31 -1.65 -2.80
C ALA A 31 -13.84 -0.25 -3.13
N PHE A 32 -13.86 0.66 -2.15
CA PHE A 32 -14.25 2.05 -2.38
C PHE A 32 -13.38 2.68 -3.46
N ILE A 33 -12.07 2.46 -3.45
CA ILE A 33 -11.18 3.03 -4.47
C ILE A 33 -11.23 2.22 -5.76
N TYR A 34 -10.98 0.90 -5.68
CA TYR A 34 -10.73 0.05 -6.84
C TYR A 34 -11.94 -0.06 -7.78
N ASN A 35 -13.15 -0.24 -7.24
CA ASN A 35 -14.37 -0.42 -8.03
C ASN A 35 -14.71 0.83 -8.86
N GLN A 36 -14.11 1.97 -8.53
CA GLN A 36 -14.32 3.22 -9.25
C GLN A 36 -13.46 3.35 -10.51
N ILE A 37 -12.28 2.71 -10.52
CA ILE A 37 -11.20 3.00 -11.48
C ILE A 37 -10.79 1.79 -12.34
N ASN A 38 -11.33 0.60 -12.05
CA ASN A 38 -10.94 -0.64 -12.72
C ASN A 38 -11.64 -0.90 -14.08
N GLY A 39 -12.46 0.06 -14.56
CA GLY A 39 -13.20 -0.09 -15.82
C GLY A 39 -14.25 -1.23 -15.82
N GLY A 40 -14.68 -1.69 -14.64
CA GLY A 40 -15.67 -2.77 -14.49
C GLY A 40 -15.11 -4.19 -14.67
N ARG A 41 -13.77 -4.35 -14.65
CA ARG A 41 -13.05 -5.62 -14.75
C ARG A 41 -11.97 -5.70 -13.68
N ASP A 42 -11.66 -6.91 -13.22
CA ASP A 42 -10.59 -7.15 -12.25
C ASP A 42 -9.24 -7.45 -12.94
N ASN A 43 -8.67 -6.44 -13.60
CA ASN A 43 -7.41 -6.55 -14.36
C ASN A 43 -6.36 -5.51 -13.91
N GLY A 44 -6.49 -5.00 -12.69
CA GLY A 44 -5.66 -3.91 -12.17
C GLY A 44 -6.14 -2.50 -12.58
N SER A 45 -5.46 -1.49 -12.06
CA SER A 45 -5.68 -0.06 -12.32
C SER A 45 -4.39 0.73 -12.10
N LEU A 46 -4.36 2.00 -12.49
CA LEU A 46 -3.18 2.85 -12.26
C LEU A 46 -3.14 3.35 -10.81
N ILE A 47 -1.95 3.40 -10.21
CA ILE A 47 -1.74 4.02 -8.89
C ILE A 47 -2.19 5.48 -8.93
N SER A 48 -1.93 6.21 -10.02
CA SER A 48 -2.36 7.60 -10.19
C SER A 48 -3.87 7.80 -10.12
N ASP A 49 -4.66 6.84 -10.62
CA ASP A 49 -6.12 6.92 -10.59
C ASP A 49 -6.64 6.66 -9.18
N ALA A 50 -6.04 5.71 -8.46
CA ALA A 50 -6.33 5.48 -7.05
C ALA A 50 -6.01 6.72 -6.20
N MET A 51 -4.83 7.32 -6.41
CA MET A 51 -4.44 8.54 -5.69
C MET A 51 -5.37 9.71 -6.00
N ARG A 52 -5.85 9.82 -7.25
CA ARG A 52 -6.85 10.83 -7.63
C ARG A 52 -8.15 10.66 -6.88
N VAL A 53 -8.67 9.43 -6.77
CA VAL A 53 -9.87 9.14 -5.96
C VAL A 53 -9.67 9.57 -4.51
N ILE A 54 -8.50 9.29 -3.92
CA ILE A 54 -8.20 9.68 -2.53
C ILE A 54 -8.15 11.21 -2.38
N VAL A 55 -7.68 11.96 -3.38
CA VAL A 55 -7.66 13.43 -3.34
C VAL A 55 -9.03 14.04 -3.61
N GLU A 56 -9.81 13.49 -4.53
CA GLU A 56 -11.10 14.06 -4.95
C GLU A 56 -12.23 13.67 -4.00
N MET A 57 -12.27 12.40 -3.59
CA MET A 57 -13.36 11.80 -2.80
C MET A 57 -12.93 11.41 -1.39
N GLY A 58 -11.66 11.01 -1.22
CA GLY A 58 -11.13 10.47 0.04
C GLY A 58 -11.17 8.94 0.08
N ALA A 59 -11.10 8.39 1.29
CA ALA A 59 -11.11 6.94 1.51
C ALA A 59 -12.19 6.56 2.53
N ALA A 60 -13.15 5.75 2.09
CA ALA A 60 -14.22 5.28 2.97
C ALA A 60 -13.68 4.25 3.98
N PRO A 61 -14.06 4.33 5.27
CA PRO A 61 -13.84 3.23 6.21
C PRO A 61 -14.48 1.94 5.70
N TRP A 62 -13.84 0.81 5.97
CA TRP A 62 -14.27 -0.52 5.55
C TRP A 62 -15.69 -0.85 6.02
N GLU A 63 -16.08 -0.41 7.21
CA GLU A 63 -17.44 -0.60 7.73
C GLU A 63 -18.54 -0.03 6.82
N THR A 64 -18.25 1.03 6.06
CA THR A 64 -19.23 1.68 5.17
C THR A 64 -19.25 1.08 3.77
N MET A 65 -18.19 0.36 3.39
CA MET A 65 -18.10 -0.37 2.12
C MET A 65 -17.14 -1.55 2.29
N PRO A 66 -17.61 -2.70 2.80
CA PRO A 66 -16.74 -3.85 3.02
C PRO A 66 -16.13 -4.38 1.71
N TYR A 67 -14.88 -4.84 1.77
CA TYR A 67 -14.26 -5.48 0.62
C TYR A 67 -14.67 -6.95 0.50
N ASN A 68 -14.95 -7.35 -0.74
CA ASN A 68 -15.19 -8.71 -1.16
C ASN A 68 -14.41 -8.92 -2.46
N SER A 69 -13.52 -9.91 -2.50
CA SER A 69 -12.69 -10.18 -3.70
C SER A 69 -13.51 -10.58 -4.92
N ALA A 70 -14.74 -11.08 -4.74
CA ALA A 70 -15.64 -11.39 -5.85
C ALA A 70 -16.42 -10.16 -6.37
N ASP A 71 -16.37 -9.02 -5.67
CA ASP A 71 -17.10 -7.80 -6.01
C ASP A 71 -16.16 -6.63 -6.30
N TYR A 72 -15.94 -6.44 -7.60
CA TYR A 72 -15.17 -5.33 -8.15
C TYR A 72 -16.04 -4.32 -8.93
N ARG A 73 -17.37 -4.36 -8.77
CA ARG A 73 -18.30 -3.55 -9.58
C ARG A 73 -19.24 -2.68 -8.76
N THR A 74 -19.53 -3.04 -7.52
CA THR A 74 -20.43 -2.26 -6.67
C THR A 74 -19.90 -0.85 -6.51
N ARG A 75 -20.78 0.13 -6.77
CA ARG A 75 -20.49 1.55 -6.60
C ARG A 75 -20.72 1.97 -5.14
N PRO A 76 -19.96 2.95 -4.63
CA PRO A 76 -20.16 3.45 -3.28
C PRO A 76 -21.59 3.97 -3.05
N SER A 77 -22.14 3.71 -1.85
CA SER A 77 -23.37 4.35 -1.39
C SER A 77 -23.10 5.81 -1.01
N GLN A 78 -24.15 6.63 -0.88
CA GLN A 78 -24.00 8.00 -0.39
C GLN A 78 -23.33 8.05 0.98
N ALA A 79 -23.68 7.12 1.88
CA ALA A 79 -23.05 7.02 3.20
C ALA A 79 -21.54 6.75 3.13
N ALA A 80 -21.10 5.89 2.20
CA ALA A 80 -19.68 5.63 1.99
C ALA A 80 -18.95 6.86 1.41
N ILE A 81 -19.59 7.59 0.49
CA ILE A 81 -19.06 8.84 -0.08
C ILE A 81 -18.91 9.91 1.02
N ASP A 82 -19.95 10.10 1.83
CA ASP A 82 -19.94 11.08 2.93
C ASP A 82 -18.88 10.73 3.97
N ALA A 83 -18.70 9.44 4.29
CA ALA A 83 -17.64 8.98 5.18
C ALA A 83 -16.24 9.20 4.58
N ALA A 84 -16.06 8.88 3.29
CA ALA A 84 -14.79 9.07 2.59
C ALA A 84 -14.33 10.53 2.56
N SER A 85 -15.26 11.46 2.39
CA SER A 85 -14.98 12.90 2.30
C SER A 85 -14.22 13.48 3.51
N LYS A 86 -14.26 12.79 4.65
CA LYS A 86 -13.56 13.15 5.89
C LYS A 86 -12.08 12.73 5.89
N TYR A 87 -11.67 11.87 4.95
CA TYR A 87 -10.35 11.24 4.87
C TYR A 87 -9.71 11.49 3.51
N LYS A 88 -9.66 12.76 3.11
CA LYS A 88 -9.04 13.19 1.84
C LYS A 88 -7.55 13.42 2.01
N ALA A 89 -6.77 12.97 1.03
CA ALA A 89 -5.41 13.49 0.87
C ALA A 89 -5.48 14.91 0.30
N LYS A 90 -4.57 15.79 0.75
CA LYS A 90 -4.47 17.15 0.20
C LYS A 90 -4.03 17.12 -1.26
N GLU A 91 -3.02 16.31 -1.54
CA GLU A 91 -2.41 16.14 -2.85
C GLU A 91 -1.65 14.80 -2.87
N PHE A 92 -1.26 14.36 -4.07
CA PHE A 92 -0.25 13.32 -4.24
C PHE A 92 0.85 13.85 -5.16
N LEU A 93 2.07 13.43 -4.89
CA LEU A 93 3.25 13.85 -5.65
C LEU A 93 3.95 12.60 -6.19
N ARG A 94 4.56 12.75 -7.36
CA ARG A 94 5.42 11.69 -7.91
C ARG A 94 6.79 11.78 -7.25
N VAL A 95 7.19 10.71 -6.59
CA VAL A 95 8.55 10.56 -6.03
C VAL A 95 9.46 10.00 -7.12
N LYS A 96 10.67 10.53 -7.26
CA LYS A 96 11.65 9.96 -8.19
C LYS A 96 12.23 8.69 -7.58
N THR A 97 11.67 7.55 -7.98
CA THR A 97 12.06 6.24 -7.44
C THR A 97 13.46 5.77 -7.87
N THR A 98 14.07 6.45 -8.86
CA THR A 98 15.47 6.25 -9.24
C THR A 98 16.47 6.86 -8.27
N ASP A 99 15.99 7.67 -7.31
CA ASP A 99 16.79 8.24 -6.24
C ASP A 99 16.25 7.78 -4.88
N ILE A 100 16.99 6.88 -4.24
CA ILE A 100 16.58 6.36 -2.93
C ILE A 100 16.52 7.46 -1.85
N THR A 101 17.27 8.55 -2.02
CA THR A 101 17.28 9.65 -1.05
C THR A 101 15.94 10.38 -1.02
N GLU A 102 15.26 10.51 -2.15
CA GLU A 102 13.91 11.10 -2.21
C GLU A 102 12.89 10.22 -1.49
N VAL A 103 12.94 8.90 -1.71
CA VAL A 103 12.06 7.95 -1.00
C VAL A 103 12.27 8.04 0.51
N LYS A 104 13.54 8.06 0.96
CA LYS A 104 13.87 8.22 2.39
C LYS A 104 13.39 9.56 2.95
N ALA A 105 13.53 10.65 2.19
CA ALA A 105 13.06 11.97 2.61
C ALA A 105 11.54 12.00 2.84
N GLN A 106 10.75 11.43 1.92
CA GLN A 106 9.30 11.34 2.10
C GLN A 106 8.93 10.52 3.35
N LEU A 107 9.59 9.37 3.54
CA LEU A 107 9.37 8.53 4.71
C LEU A 107 9.77 9.23 6.03
N ALA A 108 10.82 10.05 6.02
CA ALA A 108 11.27 10.84 7.16
C ALA A 108 10.25 11.92 7.55
N GLU A 109 9.57 12.52 6.56
CA GLU A 109 8.42 13.41 6.78
C GLU A 109 7.13 12.68 7.19
N GLY A 110 7.18 11.34 7.25
CA GLY A 110 6.05 10.49 7.58
C GLY A 110 5.02 10.39 6.45
N LYS A 111 5.45 10.62 5.21
CA LYS A 111 4.62 10.40 4.02
C LYS A 111 4.91 9.00 3.49
N PRO A 112 3.93 8.07 3.53
CA PRO A 112 4.12 6.74 2.93
C PRO A 112 4.25 6.88 1.40
N VAL A 113 5.01 5.98 0.79
CA VAL A 113 5.25 5.96 -0.66
C VAL A 113 4.65 4.70 -1.25
N VAL A 114 3.77 4.83 -2.24
CA VAL A 114 3.27 3.69 -3.03
C VAL A 114 4.16 3.51 -4.25
N ALA A 115 4.57 2.27 -4.53
CA ALA A 115 5.47 1.94 -5.61
C ALA A 115 4.90 0.79 -6.46
N GLY A 116 4.95 0.94 -7.79
CA GLY A 116 4.79 -0.19 -8.70
C GLY A 116 6.12 -0.91 -8.86
N VAL A 117 6.13 -2.24 -8.77
CA VAL A 117 7.31 -3.08 -8.95
C VAL A 117 7.02 -4.24 -9.89
N LEU A 118 8.03 -4.69 -10.63
CA LEU A 118 7.92 -5.91 -11.42
C LEU A 118 8.11 -7.14 -10.51
N VAL A 119 7.13 -8.05 -10.52
CA VAL A 119 7.18 -9.29 -9.73
C VAL A 119 7.82 -10.41 -10.54
N TYR A 120 8.80 -11.06 -9.92
CA TYR A 120 9.44 -12.28 -10.40
C TYR A 120 9.08 -13.46 -9.51
N GLU A 121 9.36 -14.68 -9.97
CA GLU A 121 9.05 -15.92 -9.26
C GLU A 121 9.71 -16.04 -7.90
N ASN A 122 10.97 -15.61 -7.77
CA ASN A 122 11.61 -15.58 -6.46
C ASN A 122 11.01 -14.52 -5.53
N PHE A 123 10.49 -13.39 -6.04
CA PHE A 123 9.72 -12.44 -5.22
C PHE A 123 8.42 -13.09 -4.70
N PHE A 124 7.68 -13.74 -5.60
CA PHE A 124 6.43 -14.41 -5.26
C PHE A 124 6.63 -15.43 -4.13
N ASN A 125 7.76 -16.14 -4.16
CA ASN A 125 8.11 -17.18 -3.22
C ASN A 125 8.98 -16.74 -2.03
N LEU A 126 9.15 -15.43 -1.78
CA LEU A 126 9.94 -14.95 -0.62
C LEU A 126 9.40 -15.53 0.69
N LYS A 127 10.32 -16.00 1.54
CA LYS A 127 10.07 -16.54 2.87
C LYS A 127 11.24 -16.24 3.80
N GLY A 128 10.93 -16.04 5.08
CA GLY A 128 11.93 -15.98 6.14
C GLY A 128 12.70 -14.67 6.22
N ASN A 129 12.05 -13.54 5.90
CA ASN A 129 12.61 -12.19 6.03
C ASN A 129 13.85 -11.98 5.16
N GLN A 130 13.75 -12.42 3.91
CA GLN A 130 14.82 -12.28 2.93
C GLN A 130 14.85 -10.88 2.32
N ILE A 131 16.04 -10.40 1.99
CA ILE A 131 16.19 -9.17 1.21
C ILE A 131 16.13 -9.54 -0.27
N TYR A 132 15.12 -9.03 -0.97
CA TYR A 132 14.94 -9.21 -2.40
C TYR A 132 15.97 -8.37 -3.18
N LYS A 133 16.90 -9.05 -3.86
CA LYS A 133 18.09 -8.41 -4.48
C LYS A 133 18.14 -8.51 -6.01
N GLU A 134 17.38 -9.43 -6.60
CA GLU A 134 17.37 -9.68 -8.04
C GLU A 134 16.10 -10.43 -8.42
N GLY A 135 15.72 -10.38 -9.70
CA GLY A 135 14.58 -11.11 -10.24
C GLY A 135 15.03 -12.39 -10.91
N LEU A 136 14.50 -13.53 -10.46
CA LEU A 136 14.80 -14.85 -10.99
C LEU A 136 13.50 -15.56 -11.42
N GLY A 137 13.62 -16.42 -12.44
CA GLY A 137 12.48 -17.14 -13.00
C GLY A 137 11.58 -16.25 -13.85
N LYS A 138 10.32 -16.66 -13.99
CA LYS A 138 9.36 -15.92 -14.82
C LYS A 138 8.86 -14.65 -14.15
N THR A 139 8.42 -13.70 -14.97
CA THR A 139 7.73 -12.50 -14.49
C THR A 139 6.23 -12.74 -14.38
N TYR A 140 5.60 -12.15 -13.36
CA TYR A 140 4.15 -12.14 -13.14
C TYR A 140 3.51 -10.79 -13.46
N GLY A 141 4.28 -9.83 -14.00
CA GLY A 141 3.82 -8.48 -14.29
C GLY A 141 4.01 -7.50 -13.14
N GLY A 142 3.39 -6.33 -13.26
CA GLY A 142 3.48 -5.25 -12.29
C GLY A 142 2.62 -5.48 -11.05
N HIS A 143 3.08 -5.01 -9.91
CA HIS A 143 2.39 -5.08 -8.62
C HIS A 143 2.60 -3.80 -7.80
N ALA A 144 1.58 -3.35 -7.08
CA ALA A 144 1.68 -2.17 -6.23
C ALA A 144 1.97 -2.57 -4.77
N ILE A 145 2.97 -1.93 -4.16
CA ILE A 145 3.37 -2.12 -2.77
C ILE A 145 3.43 -0.77 -2.03
N ALA A 146 3.32 -0.81 -0.70
CA ALA A 146 3.46 0.38 0.13
C ALA A 146 4.80 0.38 0.86
N ILE A 147 5.69 1.30 0.51
CA ILE A 147 6.94 1.53 1.22
C ILE A 147 6.65 2.28 2.52
N VAL A 148 7.06 1.69 3.64
CA VAL A 148 6.77 2.18 4.98
C VAL A 148 8.02 2.51 5.78
N GLY A 149 9.20 2.10 5.30
CA GLY A 149 10.44 2.38 5.98
C GLY A 149 11.66 1.99 5.16
N TYR A 150 12.81 2.09 5.78
CA TYR A 150 14.08 1.67 5.22
C TYR A 150 15.02 1.23 6.36
N ASP A 151 16.00 0.41 6.02
CA ASP A 151 17.04 -0.05 6.93
C ASP A 151 18.39 0.00 6.22
N ASP A 152 19.21 0.98 6.60
CA ASP A 152 20.53 1.20 6.01
C ASP A 152 21.50 0.05 6.32
N SER A 153 21.34 -0.63 7.45
CA SER A 153 22.17 -1.81 7.77
C SER A 153 21.88 -2.99 6.85
N LYS A 154 20.67 -3.05 6.29
CA LYS A 154 20.25 -4.03 5.29
C LYS A 154 20.44 -3.54 3.85
N ASN A 155 20.79 -2.28 3.65
CA ASN A 155 20.80 -1.62 2.34
C ASN A 155 19.44 -1.77 1.60
N ALA A 156 18.32 -1.66 2.32
CA ALA A 156 17.01 -2.03 1.79
C ALA A 156 15.85 -1.10 2.21
N VAL A 157 14.83 -1.00 1.36
CA VAL A 157 13.53 -0.45 1.72
C VAL A 157 12.68 -1.52 2.39
N LYS A 158 11.84 -1.13 3.35
CA LYS A 158 10.82 -1.98 3.97
C LYS A 158 9.45 -1.62 3.39
N PHE A 159 8.69 -2.63 3.02
CA PHE A 159 7.35 -2.44 2.45
C PHE A 159 6.32 -3.39 3.07
N ILE A 160 5.05 -3.04 2.89
CA ILE A 160 3.88 -3.87 3.18
C ILE A 160 3.37 -4.43 1.85
N ASN A 161 3.13 -5.74 1.81
CA ASN A 161 2.51 -6.45 0.71
C ASN A 161 1.02 -6.73 1.01
N SER A 162 0.25 -7.09 -0.03
CA SER A 162 -1.18 -7.36 0.03
C SER A 162 -1.54 -8.83 -0.18
N TRP A 163 -0.59 -9.76 0.05
CA TRP A 163 -0.76 -11.21 -0.15
C TRP A 163 -0.91 -12.00 1.15
N GLY A 164 -1.41 -11.35 2.20
CA GLY A 164 -1.65 -11.97 3.50
C GLY A 164 -0.39 -12.07 4.38
N THR A 165 -0.60 -12.46 5.63
CA THR A 165 0.46 -12.53 6.64
C THR A 165 1.38 -13.74 6.47
N ASP A 166 0.96 -14.75 5.73
CA ASP A 166 1.78 -15.94 5.47
C ASP A 166 2.87 -15.67 4.42
N TRP A 167 2.80 -14.53 3.75
CA TRP A 167 3.81 -14.08 2.81
C TRP A 167 4.98 -13.43 3.57
N ASP A 168 6.18 -13.94 3.30
CA ASP A 168 7.47 -13.54 3.90
C ASP A 168 7.45 -13.21 5.42
N ASP A 169 7.69 -11.96 5.80
CA ASP A 169 7.81 -11.50 7.20
C ASP A 169 6.48 -10.90 7.67
N GLN A 170 5.47 -11.75 7.91
CA GLN A 170 4.13 -11.31 8.35
C GLN A 170 3.45 -10.33 7.38
N GLY A 171 3.64 -10.52 6.08
CA GLY A 171 3.15 -9.62 5.01
C GLY A 171 4.07 -8.43 4.73
N TYR A 172 5.19 -8.29 5.46
CA TYR A 172 6.25 -7.34 5.16
C TYR A 172 7.35 -7.99 4.31
N GLY A 173 8.10 -7.14 3.60
CA GLY A 173 9.30 -7.57 2.90
C GLY A 173 10.34 -6.46 2.81
N TYR A 174 11.52 -6.85 2.33
CA TYR A 174 12.64 -5.95 2.07
C TYR A 174 13.11 -6.04 0.62
N ILE A 175 13.36 -4.90 -0.02
CA ILE A 175 13.97 -4.82 -1.36
C ILE A 175 15.27 -4.03 -1.25
N ASP A 176 16.38 -4.59 -1.74
CA ASP A 176 17.67 -3.90 -1.81
C ASP A 176 17.54 -2.58 -2.60
N TYR A 177 18.22 -1.52 -2.17
CA TYR A 177 18.11 -0.20 -2.80
C TYR A 177 18.44 -0.19 -4.29
N ARG A 178 19.51 -0.88 -4.70
CA ARG A 178 19.91 -0.92 -6.12
C ARG A 178 18.87 -1.69 -6.92
N TRP A 179 18.32 -2.74 -6.34
CA TRP A 179 17.30 -3.54 -7.01
C TRP A 179 15.96 -2.80 -7.11
N PHE A 180 15.53 -2.14 -6.05
CA PHE A 180 14.34 -1.30 -6.02
C PHE A 180 14.35 -0.25 -7.14
N ILE A 181 15.46 0.49 -7.28
CA ILE A 181 15.66 1.48 -8.34
C ILE A 181 15.50 0.88 -9.75
N ARG A 182 15.86 -0.39 -9.94
CA ARG A 182 15.80 -1.07 -11.24
C ARG A 182 14.39 -1.55 -11.60
N ILE A 183 13.64 -2.04 -10.62
CA ILE A 183 12.33 -2.66 -10.87
C ILE A 183 11.15 -1.72 -10.62
N CYS A 184 11.38 -0.61 -9.93
CA CYS A 184 10.30 0.30 -9.60
C CYS A 184 9.86 1.06 -10.86
N GLN A 185 8.61 0.83 -11.23
CA GLN A 185 7.90 1.56 -12.28
C GLN A 185 6.99 2.54 -11.54
N GLY A 186 7.32 3.83 -11.63
CA GLY A 186 6.73 4.85 -10.77
C GLY A 186 5.40 5.37 -11.24
#